data_AF-A0A1F7WQF1-F1
#
_entry.id   AF-A0A1F7WQF1-F1
#
_cell.length_a   1.000
_cell.length_b   1.000
_cell.length_c   1.000
_cell.angle_alpha   90.00
_cell.angle_beta   90.00
_cell.angle_gamma   90.00
#
_symmetry.space_group_name_H-M   'P 1'
#
loop_
_entity.id
_entity.type
_entity.pdbx_description
1 polymer ?
#
loop_
_entity_poly.entity_id
_entity_poly.type
_entity_poly.pdbx_seq_one_letter_code
_entity_poly.pdbx_strand_id
1 'polypeptide(L)'
;MPLFALGFNFRPVFEAGGGVSTEGIGIWIAAILTLGIYSFLYKDNFFYKFSEYLFVGVSAGYTLVLTFHKYLKPSLIEPLQEYSRDFYHIITGASVPIVNPWMLSWQTHLVGNQFGSQFSFIFWFAVKVFLFYIFPAILGLMMISRVFPNAAWLSRFPLATIVGYGSGIMIVTTLHASVLEQIKASFVSFAPLFHMKGVDWSIIAQSANDFLLVLGLCCAIIYFYFSAEHKGVILGPASNFGIWVLMITFGASFGYTVMARISLLIGRFQFLLGDWMQLVK
;
A
#
# COMPACT_ATOMS: atom_id res chain seq x y z
N MET A 1 17.92 -48.18 -12.00
CA MET A 1 16.96 -47.85 -13.06
C MET A 1 16.34 -46.51 -12.70
N PRO A 2 16.72 -45.41 -13.36
CA PRO A 2 16.27 -44.08 -12.95
C PRO A 2 14.79 -43.91 -13.29
N LEU A 3 14.14 -43.02 -12.54
CA LEU A 3 12.72 -42.61 -12.59
C LEU A 3 12.25 -42.02 -13.94
N PHE A 4 12.94 -42.32 -15.04
CA PHE A 4 12.77 -41.77 -16.38
C PHE A 4 11.77 -42.57 -17.26
N ALA A 5 11.36 -43.76 -16.82
CA ALA A 5 10.53 -44.67 -17.62
C ALA A 5 9.03 -44.33 -17.66
N LEU A 6 8.60 -43.19 -17.11
CA LEU A 6 7.19 -42.76 -17.08
C LEU A 6 6.87 -41.54 -17.97
N GLY A 7 7.79 -41.08 -18.83
CA GLY A 7 7.51 -40.00 -19.78
C GLY A 7 7.36 -38.61 -19.16
N PHE A 8 7.67 -38.44 -17.87
CA PHE A 8 7.71 -37.13 -17.20
C PHE A 8 9.11 -36.52 -17.33
N ASN A 9 9.26 -35.48 -18.15
CA ASN A 9 10.49 -34.68 -18.24
C ASN A 9 10.41 -33.51 -17.27
N PHE A 10 10.74 -33.73 -16.00
CA PHE A 10 10.83 -32.62 -15.06
C PHE A 10 12.03 -31.73 -15.41
N ARG A 11 11.90 -30.40 -15.23
CA ARG A 11 13.07 -29.50 -15.31
C ARG A 11 14.14 -29.99 -14.32
N PRO A 12 15.36 -30.36 -14.79
CA PRO A 12 16.37 -30.93 -13.92
C PRO A 12 16.93 -29.86 -12.98
N VAL A 13 17.01 -30.19 -11.68
CA VAL A 13 17.64 -29.33 -10.65
C VAL A 13 19.16 -29.27 -10.85
N PHE A 14 19.74 -30.34 -11.39
CA PHE A 14 21.16 -30.48 -11.67
C PHE A 14 21.40 -30.34 -13.17
N GLU A 15 22.22 -29.38 -13.55
CA GLU A 15 22.66 -29.18 -14.92
C GLU A 15 23.63 -30.29 -15.33
N ALA A 16 23.76 -30.53 -16.65
CA ALA A 16 24.61 -31.59 -17.20
C ALA A 16 26.10 -31.48 -16.80
N GLY A 17 26.53 -30.31 -16.28
CA GLY A 17 27.86 -30.05 -15.73
C GLY A 17 27.99 -30.21 -14.21
N GLY A 18 26.99 -30.74 -13.51
CA GLY A 18 27.00 -30.89 -12.05
C GLY A 18 26.71 -29.60 -11.25
N GLY A 19 26.42 -28.49 -11.94
CA GLY A 19 25.94 -27.25 -11.32
C GLY A 19 24.47 -27.36 -10.91
N VAL A 20 24.07 -26.64 -9.87
CA VAL A 20 22.67 -26.55 -9.45
C VAL A 20 22.02 -25.35 -10.13
N SER A 21 20.97 -25.59 -10.91
CA SER A 21 20.24 -24.52 -11.58
C SER A 21 19.41 -23.74 -10.55
N THR A 22 19.65 -22.44 -10.40
CA THR A 22 18.88 -21.56 -9.51
C THR A 22 17.40 -21.49 -9.91
N GLU A 23 17.13 -21.48 -11.21
CA GLU A 23 15.78 -21.55 -11.76
C GLU A 23 15.12 -22.91 -11.48
N GLY A 24 15.87 -24.01 -11.65
CA GLY A 24 15.38 -25.36 -11.35
C GLY A 24 14.95 -25.51 -9.89
N ILE A 25 15.80 -25.09 -8.94
CA ILE A 25 15.44 -25.08 -7.51
C ILE A 25 14.17 -24.25 -7.28
N GLY A 26 14.10 -23.05 -7.85
CA GLY A 26 12.95 -22.16 -7.69
C GLY A 26 11.64 -22.79 -8.17
N ILE A 27 11.65 -23.45 -9.33
CA ILE A 27 10.49 -24.11 -9.92
C ILE A 27 10.04 -25.29 -9.04
N TRP A 28 10.98 -26.09 -8.53
CA TRP A 28 10.67 -27.21 -7.65
C TRP A 28 10.09 -26.75 -6.31
N ILE A 29 10.66 -25.72 -5.69
CA ILE A 29 10.13 -25.13 -4.45
C ILE A 29 8.71 -24.59 -4.71
N ALA A 30 8.52 -23.83 -5.79
CA ALA A 30 7.22 -23.27 -6.14
C ALA A 30 6.18 -24.36 -6.45
N ALA A 31 6.56 -25.46 -7.11
CA ALA A 31 5.67 -26.58 -7.38
C ALA A 31 5.25 -27.30 -6.09
N ILE A 32 6.19 -27.60 -5.19
CA ILE A 32 5.89 -28.24 -3.90
C ILE A 32 4.98 -27.36 -3.05
N LEU A 33 5.25 -26.06 -2.98
CA LEU A 33 4.40 -25.12 -2.23
C LEU A 33 3.01 -25.01 -2.85
N THR A 34 2.92 -24.95 -4.19
CA THR A 34 1.64 -24.91 -4.91
C THR A 34 0.81 -26.17 -4.64
N LEU A 35 1.42 -27.36 -4.72
CA LEU A 35 0.76 -28.62 -4.38
C LEU A 35 0.40 -28.69 -2.89
N GLY A 36 1.25 -28.17 -2.00
CA GLY A 36 0.99 -28.09 -0.57
C GLY A 36 -0.27 -27.27 -0.26
N ILE A 37 -0.44 -26.13 -0.94
CA ILE A 37 -1.67 -25.30 -0.81
C ILE A 37 -2.88 -26.06 -1.39
N TYR A 38 -2.76 -26.69 -2.55
CA TYR A 38 -3.85 -27.47 -3.14
C TYR A 38 -4.22 -28.72 -2.34
N SER A 39 -3.34 -29.23 -1.47
CA SER A 39 -3.64 -30.34 -0.55
C SER A 39 -4.82 -30.04 0.39
N PHE A 40 -5.15 -28.76 0.59
CA PHE A 40 -6.37 -28.33 1.29
C PHE A 40 -7.64 -28.99 0.75
N LEU A 41 -7.71 -29.21 -0.58
CA LEU A 41 -8.87 -29.81 -1.23
C LEU A 41 -9.12 -31.26 -0.74
N TYR A 42 -8.09 -31.93 -0.21
CA TYR A 42 -8.15 -33.30 0.29
C TYR A 42 -8.21 -33.38 1.82
N LYS A 43 -8.69 -32.32 2.52
CA LYS A 43 -8.75 -32.16 3.99
C LYS A 43 -7.49 -31.52 4.61
N ASP A 44 -7.58 -31.08 5.86
CA ASP A 44 -6.49 -30.46 6.64
C ASP A 44 -5.28 -31.39 6.84
N ASN A 45 -4.39 -31.42 5.85
CA ASN A 45 -3.17 -32.21 5.86
C ASN A 45 -1.98 -31.43 6.44
N PHE A 46 -0.95 -32.15 6.89
CA PHE A 46 0.30 -31.55 7.38
C PHE A 46 0.94 -30.61 6.34
N PHE A 47 0.94 -31.01 5.06
CA PHE A 47 1.52 -30.23 3.96
C PHE A 47 0.82 -28.88 3.77
N TYR A 48 -0.50 -28.85 3.89
CA TYR A 48 -1.26 -27.60 3.81
C TYR A 48 -0.88 -26.65 4.95
N LYS A 49 -0.91 -27.13 6.20
CA LYS A 49 -0.56 -26.32 7.38
C LYS A 49 0.87 -25.79 7.31
N PHE A 50 1.82 -26.61 6.84
CA PHE A 50 3.20 -26.17 6.62
C PHE A 50 3.28 -25.03 5.61
N SER A 51 2.67 -25.18 4.43
CA SER A 51 2.65 -24.13 3.41
C SER A 51 1.96 -22.85 3.88
N GLU A 52 0.86 -22.98 4.63
CA GLU A 52 0.14 -21.85 5.22
C GLU A 52 1.01 -21.10 6.24
N TYR A 53 1.62 -21.79 7.20
CA TYR A 53 2.50 -21.16 8.18
C TYR A 53 3.75 -20.55 7.56
N LEU A 54 4.33 -21.20 6.55
CA LEU A 54 5.46 -20.65 5.80
C LEU A 54 5.06 -19.36 5.09
N PHE A 55 3.91 -19.34 4.41
CA PHE A 55 3.40 -18.15 3.74
C PHE A 55 3.13 -17.00 4.71
N VAL A 56 2.42 -17.27 5.81
CA VAL A 56 2.10 -16.26 6.83
C VAL A 56 3.39 -15.75 7.50
N GLY A 57 4.34 -16.64 7.79
CA GLY A 57 5.63 -16.29 8.38
C GLY A 57 6.47 -15.40 7.47
N VAL A 58 6.59 -15.75 6.19
CA VAL A 58 7.30 -14.93 5.19
C VAL A 58 6.62 -13.58 5.01
N SER A 59 5.28 -13.55 4.95
CA SER A 59 4.53 -12.29 4.86
C SER A 59 4.80 -11.39 6.08
N ALA A 60 4.70 -11.94 7.29
CA ALA A 60 4.94 -11.19 8.52
C ALA A 60 6.39 -10.68 8.61
N GLY A 61 7.37 -11.51 8.23
CA GLY A 61 8.78 -11.14 8.18
C GLY A 61 9.06 -10.03 7.16
N TYR A 62 8.50 -10.14 5.96
CA TYR A 62 8.62 -9.11 4.92
C TYR A 62 8.00 -7.78 5.39
N THR A 63 6.81 -7.83 5.99
CA THR A 63 6.17 -6.64 6.57
C THR A 63 7.03 -6.02 7.67
N LEU A 64 7.66 -6.81 8.55
CA LEU A 64 8.55 -6.30 9.59
C LEU A 64 9.75 -5.57 8.98
N VAL A 65 10.41 -6.17 7.99
CA VAL A 65 11.56 -5.55 7.31
C VAL A 65 11.15 -4.26 6.59
N LEU A 66 10.00 -4.25 5.92
CA LEU A 66 9.47 -3.05 5.28
C LEU A 66 9.17 -1.95 6.30
N THR A 67 8.51 -2.30 7.41
CA THR A 67 8.21 -1.34 8.48
C THR A 67 9.49 -0.77 9.07
N PHE A 68 10.53 -1.59 9.22
CA PHE A 68 11.83 -1.15 9.67
C PHE A 68 12.45 -0.10 8.74
N HIS A 69 12.48 -0.39 7.43
CA HIS A 69 13.12 0.48 6.45
C HIS A 69 12.30 1.73 6.10
N LYS A 70 10.97 1.60 6.04
CA LYS A 70 10.07 2.69 5.63
C LYS A 70 9.73 3.65 6.77
N TYR A 71 9.72 3.16 8.01
CA TYR A 71 9.23 3.95 9.15
C TYR A 71 10.25 4.03 10.29
N LEU A 72 10.73 2.91 10.84
CA LEU A 72 11.61 2.96 12.03
C LEU A 72 12.96 3.65 11.76
N LYS A 73 13.65 3.26 10.68
CA LYS A 73 14.97 3.79 10.35
C LYS A 73 14.94 5.31 10.09
N PRO A 74 14.10 5.84 9.18
CA PRO A 74 14.07 7.27 8.91
C PRO A 74 13.41 8.10 10.02
N SER A 75 12.50 7.53 10.82
CA SER A 75 11.80 8.31 11.86
C SER A 75 12.48 8.32 13.22
N LEU A 76 13.33 7.32 13.54
CA LEU A 76 13.96 7.22 14.86
C LEU A 76 15.48 7.12 14.78
N ILE A 77 16.01 6.20 13.96
CA ILE A 77 17.45 5.89 13.97
C ILE A 77 18.26 7.01 13.32
N GLU A 78 17.88 7.42 12.11
CA GLU A 78 18.60 8.45 11.35
C GLU A 78 18.58 9.81 12.08
N PRO A 79 17.43 10.34 12.57
CA PRO A 79 17.43 11.60 13.31
C PRO A 79 18.26 11.54 14.59
N LEU A 80 18.23 10.42 15.33
CA LEU A 80 19.01 10.29 16.57
C LEU A 80 20.52 10.29 16.29
N GLN A 81 20.95 9.56 15.25
CA GLN A 81 22.36 9.52 14.83
C GLN A 81 22.84 10.89 14.35
N GLU A 82 22.02 11.58 13.55
CA GLU A 82 22.34 12.91 13.06
C GLU A 82 22.36 13.95 14.19
N TYR A 83 21.39 13.94 15.11
CA TYR A 83 21.37 14.83 16.27
C TYR A 83 22.55 14.61 17.21
N SER A 84 22.91 13.35 17.49
CA SER A 84 24.08 13.04 18.31
C SER A 84 25.38 13.52 17.65
N ARG A 85 25.53 13.31 16.33
CA ARG A 85 26.72 13.71 15.58
C ARG A 85 26.86 15.22 15.54
N ASP A 86 25.80 15.93 15.18
CA ASP A 86 25.80 17.38 15.04
C ASP A 86 26.03 18.06 16.42
N PHE A 87 25.48 17.51 17.52
CA PHE A 87 25.76 17.99 18.89
C PHE A 87 27.24 17.82 19.29
N TYR A 88 27.84 16.67 18.96
CA TYR A 88 29.26 16.43 19.19
C TYR A 88 30.12 17.46 18.46
N HIS A 89 29.81 17.76 17.20
CA HIS A 89 30.54 18.77 16.41
C HIS A 89 30.48 20.18 16.99
N ILE A 90 29.34 20.57 17.55
CA ILE A 90 29.19 21.89 18.20
C ILE A 90 30.09 22.00 19.44
N ILE A 91 30.23 20.92 20.22
CA ILE A 91 31.04 20.92 21.45
C ILE A 91 32.53 20.83 21.13
N THR A 92 32.92 20.01 20.16
CA THR A 92 34.34 19.75 19.86
C THR A 92 34.95 20.69 18.81
N GLY A 93 34.17 21.60 18.23
CA GLY A 93 34.64 22.56 17.22
C GLY A 93 35.13 21.90 15.92
N ALA A 94 34.66 20.70 15.61
CA ALA A 94 35.10 19.95 14.42
C ALA A 94 34.43 20.49 13.14
N SER A 95 35.21 20.65 12.06
CA SER A 95 34.83 21.30 10.79
C SER A 95 33.98 20.43 9.83
N VAL A 96 33.07 19.62 10.36
CA VAL A 96 32.14 18.82 9.55
C VAL A 96 30.84 19.60 9.35
N PRO A 97 30.24 19.62 8.16
CA PRO A 97 28.98 20.34 7.92
C PRO A 97 27.83 19.73 8.74
N ILE A 98 27.16 20.56 9.52
CA ILE A 98 25.92 20.20 10.23
C ILE A 98 24.83 19.94 9.19
N VAL A 99 24.23 18.75 9.25
CA VAL A 99 23.25 18.31 8.24
C VAL A 99 21.84 18.82 8.56
N ASN A 100 21.53 19.03 9.85
CA ASN A 100 20.19 19.46 10.26
C ASN A 100 19.99 20.98 10.20
N PRO A 101 18.95 21.46 9.47
CA PRO A 101 18.66 22.89 9.31
C PRO A 101 18.47 23.65 10.64
N TRP A 102 17.94 23.00 11.67
CA TRP A 102 17.67 23.62 12.97
C TRP A 102 18.92 23.71 13.87
N MET A 103 19.90 22.81 13.74
CA MET A 103 21.18 22.94 14.44
C MET A 103 22.09 23.95 13.76
N LEU A 104 21.95 24.09 12.43
CA LEU A 104 22.60 25.16 11.67
C LEU A 104 22.13 26.55 12.14
N SER A 105 20.82 26.73 12.39
CA SER A 105 20.32 27.98 12.98
C SER A 105 20.78 28.17 14.42
N TRP A 106 20.86 27.09 15.21
CA TRP A 106 21.37 27.17 16.58
C TRP A 106 22.82 27.65 16.65
N GLN A 107 23.70 27.14 15.78
CA GLN A 107 25.09 27.58 15.69
C GLN A 107 25.21 29.06 15.31
N THR A 108 24.43 29.52 14.32
CA THR A 108 24.47 30.93 13.90
C THR A 108 23.91 31.88 14.97
N HIS A 109 22.89 31.46 15.72
CA HIS A 109 22.34 32.24 16.83
C HIS A 109 23.26 32.28 18.07
N LEU A 110 23.99 31.20 18.36
CA LEU A 110 25.03 31.15 19.41
C LEU A 110 26.22 32.07 19.09
N VAL A 111 26.72 32.01 17.85
CA VAL A 111 27.86 32.82 17.40
C VAL A 111 27.48 34.30 17.24
N GLY A 112 26.24 34.58 16.85
CA GLY A 112 25.75 35.95 16.67
C GLY A 112 25.34 36.69 17.95
N ASN A 113 25.32 36.02 19.11
CA ASN A 113 24.83 36.57 20.38
C ASN A 113 23.40 37.17 20.28
N GLN A 114 22.57 36.63 19.36
CA GLN A 114 21.27 37.21 18.96
C GLN A 114 20.06 36.58 19.69
N PHE A 115 20.25 35.84 20.78
CA PHE A 115 19.13 35.16 21.46
C PHE A 115 18.10 36.09 22.14
N GLY A 116 18.22 37.42 22.01
CA GLY A 116 17.31 38.36 22.64
C GLY A 116 17.19 38.10 24.15
N SER A 117 15.99 38.26 24.73
CA SER A 117 15.72 37.72 26.06
C SER A 117 15.68 36.19 25.98
N GLN A 118 16.64 35.54 26.65
CA GLN A 118 16.81 34.09 26.74
C GLN A 118 15.51 33.32 27.00
N PHE A 119 14.52 33.98 27.62
CA PHE A 119 13.19 33.47 27.91
C PHE A 119 12.33 33.12 26.67
N SER A 120 12.30 33.98 25.62
CA SER A 120 11.47 33.70 24.43
C SER A 120 12.00 32.48 23.67
N PHE A 121 13.32 32.35 23.60
CA PHE A 121 13.99 31.21 23.00
C PHE A 121 13.73 29.90 23.78
N ILE A 122 13.97 29.90 25.10
CA ILE A 122 13.74 28.73 25.96
C ILE A 122 12.27 28.30 25.89
N PHE A 123 11.34 29.26 25.84
CA PHE A 123 9.92 28.98 25.71
C PHE A 123 9.57 28.25 24.41
N TRP A 124 9.95 28.78 23.23
CA TRP A 124 9.64 28.14 21.95
C TRP A 124 10.38 26.81 21.75
N PHE A 125 11.60 26.70 22.26
CA PHE A 125 12.36 25.44 22.28
C PHE A 125 11.65 24.38 23.14
N ALA A 126 11.29 24.74 24.37
CA ALA A 126 10.57 23.86 25.28
C ALA A 126 9.22 23.43 24.67
N VAL A 127 8.48 24.35 24.05
CA VAL A 127 7.20 24.04 23.38
C VAL A 127 7.39 23.05 22.22
N LYS A 128 8.39 23.24 21.35
CA LYS A 128 8.64 22.31 20.24
C LYS A 128 9.08 20.93 20.71
N VAL A 129 10.02 20.84 21.66
CA VAL A 129 10.46 19.55 22.21
C VAL A 129 9.30 18.87 22.95
N PHE A 130 8.50 19.63 23.68
CA PHE A 130 7.33 19.13 24.39
C PHE A 130 6.29 18.51 23.44
N LEU A 131 5.94 19.22 22.35
CA LEU A 131 4.95 18.77 21.38
C LEU A 131 5.42 17.56 20.55
N PHE A 132 6.67 17.55 20.10
CA PHE A 132 7.14 16.50 19.18
C PHE A 132 7.63 15.23 19.87
N TYR A 133 8.22 15.34 21.06
CA TYR A 133 8.85 14.19 21.72
C TYR A 133 8.18 13.81 23.04
N ILE A 134 7.83 14.80 23.88
CA ILE A 134 7.26 14.51 25.21
C ILE A 134 5.80 14.07 25.08
N PHE A 135 5.01 14.66 24.20
CA PHE A 135 3.61 14.28 24.01
C PHE A 135 3.44 12.80 23.57
N PRO A 136 4.15 12.29 22.54
CA PRO A 136 4.14 10.86 22.23
C PRO A 136 4.70 9.98 23.35
N ALA A 137 5.73 10.44 24.07
CA ALA A 137 6.29 9.69 25.20
C ALA A 137 5.30 9.54 26.36
N ILE A 138 4.54 10.60 26.68
CA ILE A 138 3.47 10.55 27.69
C ILE A 138 2.38 9.56 27.23
N LEU A 139 1.94 9.64 25.97
CA LEU A 139 0.96 8.69 25.44
C LEU A 139 1.47 7.24 25.46
N GLY A 140 2.76 7.04 25.19
CA GLY A 140 3.44 5.74 25.29
C GLY A 140 3.50 5.23 26.73
N LEU A 141 3.84 6.07 27.70
CA LEU A 141 3.82 5.71 29.13
C LEU A 141 2.38 5.42 29.61
N MET A 142 1.38 6.16 29.13
CA MET A 142 -0.03 5.90 29.42
C MET A 142 -0.48 4.53 28.91
N MET A 143 0.13 3.96 27.87
CA MET A 143 -0.16 2.59 27.42
C MET A 143 0.25 1.53 28.43
N ILE A 144 1.28 1.78 29.27
CA ILE A 144 1.73 0.84 30.31
C ILE A 144 0.63 0.62 31.37
N SER A 145 -0.26 1.61 31.58
CA SER A 145 -1.40 1.49 32.51
C SER A 145 -2.34 0.31 32.19
N ARG A 146 -2.27 -0.24 30.97
CA ARG A 146 -3.03 -1.43 30.56
C ARG A 146 -2.65 -2.70 31.32
N VAL A 147 -1.44 -2.77 31.88
CA VAL A 147 -0.99 -3.92 32.69
C VAL A 147 -1.81 -4.03 33.99
N PHE A 148 -2.37 -2.93 34.48
CA PHE A 148 -3.17 -2.90 35.70
C PHE A 148 -4.65 -2.63 35.38
N PRO A 149 -5.58 -3.57 35.67
CA PRO A 149 -6.99 -3.45 35.30
C PRO A 149 -7.69 -2.21 35.88
N ASN A 150 -7.24 -1.71 37.04
CA ASN A 150 -7.82 -0.53 37.69
C ASN A 150 -7.40 0.80 37.04
N ALA A 151 -6.26 0.87 36.34
CA ALA A 151 -5.76 2.08 35.68
C ALA A 151 -5.92 2.06 34.15
N ALA A 152 -6.49 0.98 33.59
CA ALA A 152 -6.65 0.77 32.16
C ALA A 152 -7.54 1.81 31.45
N TRP A 153 -8.26 2.67 32.18
CA TRP A 153 -8.96 3.80 31.57
C TRP A 153 -7.99 4.82 30.95
N LEU A 154 -6.80 5.00 31.52
CA LEU A 154 -5.80 5.94 31.01
C LEU A 154 -5.27 5.54 29.63
N SER A 155 -5.24 4.23 29.34
CA SER A 155 -4.84 3.69 28.04
C SER A 155 -5.86 4.00 26.92
N ARG A 156 -7.05 4.52 27.23
CA ARG A 156 -8.07 4.87 26.23
C ARG A 156 -7.71 6.14 25.46
N PHE A 157 -7.01 7.09 26.08
CA PHE A 157 -6.60 8.33 25.39
C PHE A 157 -5.57 8.06 24.29
N PRO A 158 -4.46 7.33 24.52
CA PRO A 158 -3.54 6.98 23.43
C PRO A 158 -4.22 6.19 22.32
N LEU A 159 -5.13 5.26 22.65
CA LEU A 159 -5.89 4.51 21.64
C LEU A 159 -6.78 5.41 20.80
N ALA A 160 -7.49 6.35 21.43
CA ALA A 160 -8.31 7.34 20.73
C ALA A 160 -7.44 8.23 19.83
N THR A 161 -6.24 8.63 20.28
CA THR A 161 -5.30 9.39 19.46
C THR A 161 -4.78 8.57 18.27
N ILE A 162 -4.40 7.32 18.47
CA ILE A 162 -3.92 6.44 17.39
C ILE A 162 -5.02 6.20 16.35
N VAL A 163 -6.23 5.84 16.81
CA VAL A 163 -7.38 5.59 15.92
C VAL A 163 -7.80 6.89 15.22
N GLY A 164 -7.90 8.01 15.95
CA GLY A 164 -8.30 9.29 15.40
C GLY A 164 -7.32 9.85 14.38
N TYR A 165 -6.01 9.81 14.69
CA TYR A 165 -4.95 10.19 13.76
C TYR A 165 -4.91 9.27 12.54
N GLY A 166 -4.96 7.95 12.77
CA GLY A 166 -4.97 6.95 11.71
C GLY A 166 -6.16 7.13 10.77
N SER A 167 -7.38 7.26 11.31
CA SER A 167 -8.58 7.52 10.51
C SER A 167 -8.53 8.88 9.82
N GLY A 168 -8.01 9.91 10.49
CA GLY A 168 -7.92 11.26 9.92
C GLY A 168 -7.01 11.30 8.71
N ILE A 169 -5.81 10.70 8.82
CA ILE A 169 -4.91 10.55 7.66
C ILE A 169 -5.58 9.73 6.58
N MET A 170 -6.15 8.57 6.90
CA MET A 170 -6.75 7.68 5.90
C MET A 170 -7.92 8.35 5.17
N ILE A 171 -8.76 9.14 5.85
CA ILE A 171 -9.86 9.88 5.21
C ILE A 171 -9.29 10.88 4.21
N VAL A 172 -8.33 11.71 4.63
CA VAL A 172 -7.76 12.75 3.76
C VAL A 172 -7.01 12.12 2.58
N THR A 173 -6.20 11.09 2.83
CA THR A 173 -5.45 10.40 1.77
C THR A 173 -6.37 9.66 0.82
N THR A 174 -7.42 9.00 1.30
CA THR A 174 -8.39 8.31 0.44
C THR A 174 -9.20 9.32 -0.37
N LEU A 175 -9.65 10.43 0.21
CA LEU A 175 -10.33 11.49 -0.54
C LEU A 175 -9.43 12.06 -1.64
N HIS A 176 -8.17 12.35 -1.32
CA HIS A 176 -7.24 12.89 -2.29
C HIS A 176 -6.89 11.85 -3.38
N ALA A 177 -6.51 10.64 -3.00
CA ALA A 177 -6.03 9.61 -3.91
C ALA A 177 -7.15 8.89 -4.67
N SER A 178 -8.37 8.83 -4.12
CA SER A 178 -9.49 8.17 -4.78
C SER A 178 -10.43 9.18 -5.42
N VAL A 179 -11.01 10.09 -4.63
CA VAL A 179 -12.07 10.98 -5.14
C VAL A 179 -11.50 12.05 -6.06
N LEU A 180 -10.49 12.81 -5.62
CA LEU A 180 -9.93 13.88 -6.44
C LEU A 180 -9.22 13.34 -7.69
N GLU A 181 -8.49 12.23 -7.57
CA GLU A 181 -7.86 11.60 -8.73
C GLU A 181 -8.89 11.05 -9.72
N GLN A 182 -10.01 10.45 -9.28
CA GLN A 182 -11.07 9.98 -10.18
C GLN A 182 -11.77 11.14 -10.91
N ILE A 183 -12.00 12.25 -10.20
CA ILE A 183 -12.55 13.47 -10.81
C ILE A 183 -11.57 14.01 -11.86
N LYS A 184 -10.28 14.15 -11.49
CA LYS A 184 -9.23 14.60 -12.41
C LYS A 184 -9.10 13.66 -13.62
N ALA A 185 -9.13 12.35 -13.42
CA ALA A 185 -9.04 11.37 -14.48
C ALA A 185 -10.20 11.53 -15.48
N SER A 186 -11.43 11.74 -14.99
CA SER A 186 -12.60 12.02 -15.84
C SER A 186 -12.41 13.28 -16.70
N PHE A 187 -11.76 14.32 -16.18
CA PHE A 187 -11.47 15.53 -16.95
C PHE A 187 -10.31 15.36 -17.93
N VAL A 188 -9.22 14.70 -17.51
CA VAL A 188 -8.05 14.46 -18.35
C VAL A 188 -8.36 13.51 -19.52
N SER A 189 -9.35 12.63 -19.38
CA SER A 189 -9.79 11.75 -20.47
C SER A 189 -10.15 12.51 -21.75
N PHE A 190 -10.69 13.73 -21.64
CA PHE A 190 -11.04 14.56 -22.80
C PHE A 190 -9.87 15.40 -23.36
N ALA A 191 -8.70 15.41 -22.71
CA ALA A 191 -7.54 16.17 -23.16
C ALA A 191 -7.11 15.86 -24.61
N PRO A 192 -7.17 14.62 -25.12
CA PRO A 192 -6.85 14.31 -26.52
C PRO A 192 -7.75 15.03 -27.53
N LEU A 193 -9.03 15.28 -27.19
CA LEU A 193 -9.98 15.98 -28.06
C LEU A 193 -9.58 17.43 -28.29
N PHE A 194 -9.04 18.10 -27.26
CA PHE A 194 -8.66 19.52 -27.33
C PHE A 194 -7.31 19.78 -28.00
N HIS A 195 -6.46 18.75 -28.16
CA HIS A 195 -5.15 18.87 -28.82
C HIS A 195 -5.14 18.33 -30.26
N MET A 196 -6.32 18.00 -30.83
CA MET A 196 -6.43 17.53 -32.20
C MET A 196 -6.01 18.61 -33.21
N LYS A 197 -5.00 18.29 -34.03
CA LYS A 197 -4.60 19.10 -35.20
C LYS A 197 -5.25 18.62 -36.52
N GLY A 198 -6.12 17.60 -36.47
CA GLY A 198 -6.79 17.00 -37.63
C GLY A 198 -7.88 16.00 -37.22
N VAL A 199 -8.48 15.28 -38.18
CA VAL A 199 -9.52 14.26 -37.94
C VAL A 199 -8.90 12.88 -37.86
N ASP A 200 -8.63 12.42 -36.64
CA ASP A 200 -8.24 11.03 -36.35
C ASP A 200 -9.43 10.24 -35.83
N TRP A 201 -9.84 9.22 -36.57
CA TRP A 201 -11.02 8.40 -36.22
C TRP A 201 -10.85 7.62 -34.91
N SER A 202 -9.62 7.27 -34.54
CA SER A 202 -9.29 6.60 -33.28
C SER A 202 -9.58 7.49 -32.06
N ILE A 203 -9.22 8.77 -32.13
CA ILE A 203 -9.44 9.75 -31.06
C ILE A 203 -10.94 10.07 -30.93
N ILE A 204 -11.67 10.11 -32.05
CA ILE A 204 -13.14 10.28 -32.03
C ILE A 204 -13.80 9.07 -31.35
N ALA A 205 -13.39 7.85 -31.68
CA ALA A 205 -13.92 6.64 -31.05
C ALA A 205 -13.60 6.59 -29.54
N GLN A 206 -12.38 6.98 -29.14
CA GLN A 206 -12.00 7.05 -27.73
C GLN A 206 -12.78 8.12 -26.98
N SER A 207 -12.95 9.30 -27.58
CA SER A 207 -13.73 10.39 -26.98
C SER A 207 -15.20 9.99 -26.81
N ALA A 208 -15.77 9.25 -27.76
CA ALA A 208 -17.14 8.73 -27.64
C ALA A 208 -17.28 7.76 -26.44
N ASN A 209 -16.27 6.91 -26.20
CA ASN A 209 -16.23 6.06 -25.01
C ASN A 209 -16.14 6.90 -23.73
N ASP A 210 -15.29 7.92 -23.71
CA ASP A 210 -15.12 8.81 -22.55
C ASP A 210 -16.41 9.60 -22.25
N PHE A 211 -17.11 10.05 -23.28
CA PHE A 211 -18.45 10.65 -23.15
C PHE A 211 -19.47 9.66 -22.58
N LEU A 212 -19.47 8.41 -23.06
CA LEU A 212 -20.36 7.37 -22.54
C LEU A 212 -20.08 7.10 -21.05
N LEU A 213 -18.81 7.05 -20.65
CA LEU A 213 -18.40 6.84 -19.25
C LEU A 213 -18.82 8.01 -18.36
N VAL A 214 -18.61 9.26 -18.79
CA VAL A 214 -19.01 10.43 -18.00
C VAL A 214 -20.53 10.60 -17.94
N LEU A 215 -21.25 10.35 -19.04
CA LEU A 215 -22.71 10.34 -19.03
C LEU A 215 -23.24 9.25 -18.10
N GLY A 216 -22.68 8.04 -18.16
CA GLY A 216 -23.01 6.95 -17.25
C GLY A 216 -22.76 7.32 -15.79
N LEU A 217 -21.63 7.97 -15.49
CA LEU A 217 -21.31 8.48 -14.14
C LEU A 217 -22.33 9.52 -13.67
N CYS A 218 -22.66 10.52 -14.49
CA CYS A 218 -23.66 11.53 -14.16
C CYS A 218 -25.03 10.90 -13.88
N CYS A 219 -25.47 9.97 -14.72
CA CYS A 219 -26.72 9.22 -14.53
C CYS A 219 -26.71 8.37 -13.25
N ALA A 220 -25.59 7.73 -12.93
CA ALA A 220 -25.43 6.97 -11.69
C ALA A 220 -25.46 7.86 -10.44
N ILE A 221 -24.84 9.05 -10.49
CA ILE A 221 -24.92 10.03 -9.41
C ILE A 221 -26.36 10.51 -9.22
N ILE A 222 -27.09 10.78 -10.31
CA ILE A 222 -28.51 11.15 -10.26
C ILE A 222 -29.36 10.05 -9.59
N TYR A 223 -29.05 8.78 -9.86
CA TYR A 223 -29.72 7.65 -9.20
C TYR A 223 -29.46 7.62 -7.68
N PHE A 224 -28.20 7.80 -7.24
CA PHE A 224 -27.85 7.81 -5.81
C PHE A 224 -28.16 9.11 -5.08
N TYR A 225 -28.55 10.16 -5.81
CA TYR A 225 -28.95 11.43 -5.23
C TYR A 225 -30.35 11.31 -4.62
N PHE A 226 -30.42 10.86 -3.36
CA PHE A 226 -31.66 10.64 -2.62
C PHE A 226 -32.35 11.95 -2.14
N SER A 227 -31.70 13.11 -2.29
CA SER A 227 -32.22 14.39 -1.79
C SER A 227 -33.18 15.11 -2.75
N ALA A 228 -33.38 14.64 -3.97
CA ALA A 228 -34.44 15.14 -4.87
C ALA A 228 -35.40 14.01 -5.25
N GLU A 229 -36.71 14.28 -5.23
CA GLU A 229 -37.71 13.35 -5.73
C GLU A 229 -37.52 13.12 -7.24
N HIS A 230 -37.33 11.87 -7.65
CA HIS A 230 -37.10 11.48 -9.06
C HIS A 230 -38.36 11.59 -9.95
N LYS A 231 -39.17 12.65 -9.82
CA LYS A 231 -40.34 12.92 -10.66
C LYS A 231 -40.05 14.10 -11.59
N GLY A 232 -39.78 13.79 -12.86
CA GLY A 232 -39.59 14.77 -13.93
C GLY A 232 -39.23 14.12 -15.27
N VAL A 233 -39.52 14.81 -16.37
CA VAL A 233 -39.32 14.33 -17.77
C VAL A 233 -37.86 13.99 -18.08
N ILE A 234 -36.91 14.61 -17.36
CA ILE A 234 -35.46 14.43 -17.57
C ILE A 234 -34.83 13.56 -16.46
N LEU A 235 -35.17 13.82 -15.19
CA LEU A 235 -34.59 13.13 -14.03
C LEU A 235 -35.03 11.67 -13.88
N GLY A 236 -36.27 11.33 -14.29
CA GLY A 236 -36.78 9.96 -14.24
C GLY A 236 -36.06 9.01 -15.22
N PRO A 237 -36.03 9.33 -16.53
CA PRO A 237 -35.32 8.52 -17.53
C PRO A 237 -33.80 8.46 -17.30
N ALA A 238 -33.18 9.56 -16.87
CA ALA A 238 -31.74 9.60 -16.57
C ALA A 238 -31.37 8.69 -15.38
N SER A 239 -32.21 8.65 -14.34
CA SER A 239 -32.04 7.73 -13.20
C SER A 239 -32.18 6.26 -13.62
N ASN A 240 -33.18 5.94 -14.47
CA ASN A 240 -33.35 4.59 -15.01
C ASN A 240 -32.14 4.12 -15.84
N PHE A 241 -31.56 5.01 -16.65
CA PHE A 241 -30.32 4.71 -17.37
C PHE A 241 -29.14 4.49 -16.41
N GLY A 242 -29.05 5.28 -15.34
CA GLY A 242 -28.08 5.09 -14.25
C GLY A 242 -28.17 3.71 -13.60
N ILE A 243 -29.39 3.20 -13.36
CA ILE A 243 -29.62 1.85 -12.84
C ILE A 243 -29.04 0.80 -13.79
N TRP A 244 -29.28 0.92 -15.10
CA TRP A 244 -28.75 -0.02 -16.09
C TRP A 244 -27.22 0.00 -16.12
N VAL A 245 -26.62 1.19 -16.11
CA VAL A 245 -25.16 1.35 -16.05
C VAL A 245 -24.60 0.69 -14.79
N LEU A 246 -25.26 0.85 -13.64
CA LEU A 246 -24.85 0.21 -12.38
C LEU A 246 -24.98 -1.31 -12.43
N MET A 247 -26.09 -1.85 -12.96
CA MET A 247 -26.28 -3.29 -13.10
C MET A 247 -25.22 -3.92 -13.99
N ILE A 248 -24.86 -3.27 -15.11
CA ILE A 248 -23.79 -3.71 -16.01
C ILE A 248 -22.44 -3.66 -15.28
N THR A 249 -22.14 -2.55 -14.58
CA THR A 249 -20.86 -2.37 -13.87
C THR A 249 -20.66 -3.38 -12.75
N PHE A 250 -21.70 -3.61 -11.93
CA PHE A 250 -21.65 -4.64 -10.89
C PHE A 250 -21.56 -6.05 -11.49
N GLY A 251 -22.34 -6.34 -12.53
CA GLY A 251 -22.26 -7.63 -13.25
C GLY A 251 -20.86 -7.90 -13.81
N ALA A 252 -20.25 -6.89 -14.44
CA ALA A 252 -18.87 -6.97 -14.93
C ALA A 252 -17.86 -7.13 -13.79
N SER A 253 -18.04 -6.45 -12.66
CA SER A 253 -17.17 -6.57 -11.48
C SER A 253 -17.23 -7.97 -10.88
N PHE A 254 -18.43 -8.53 -10.71
CA PHE A 254 -18.59 -9.92 -10.27
C PHE A 254 -17.95 -10.90 -11.27
N GLY A 255 -18.22 -10.72 -12.57
CA GLY A 255 -17.60 -11.52 -13.64
C GLY A 255 -16.07 -11.47 -13.62
N TYR A 256 -15.49 -10.29 -13.40
CA TYR A 256 -14.05 -10.09 -13.31
C TYR A 256 -13.44 -10.87 -12.15
N THR A 257 -14.10 -10.89 -10.97
CA THR A 257 -13.59 -11.68 -9.84
C THR A 257 -13.61 -13.18 -10.09
N VAL A 258 -14.64 -13.70 -10.78
CA VAL A 258 -14.73 -15.12 -11.17
C VAL A 258 -13.65 -15.44 -12.21
N MET A 259 -13.52 -14.61 -13.24
CA MET A 259 -12.50 -14.75 -14.27
C MET A 259 -11.09 -14.71 -13.67
N ALA A 260 -10.81 -13.79 -12.73
CA ALA A 260 -9.52 -13.68 -12.06
C ALA A 260 -9.18 -14.97 -11.28
N ARG A 261 -10.16 -15.56 -10.56
CA ARG A 261 -9.95 -16.81 -9.83
C ARG A 261 -9.71 -18.00 -10.78
N ILE A 262 -10.47 -18.10 -11.86
CA ILE A 262 -10.30 -19.15 -12.87
C ILE A 262 -8.96 -18.97 -13.60
N SER A 263 -8.60 -17.75 -13.97
CA SER A 263 -7.33 -17.40 -14.63
C SER A 263 -6.13 -17.74 -13.76
N LEU A 264 -6.19 -17.40 -12.46
CA LEU A 264 -5.15 -17.81 -11.50
C LEU A 264 -5.03 -19.33 -11.41
N LEU A 265 -6.14 -20.05 -11.38
CA LEU A 265 -6.16 -21.51 -11.36
C LEU A 265 -5.54 -22.11 -12.64
N ILE A 266 -5.90 -21.60 -13.82
CA ILE A 266 -5.30 -21.99 -15.10
C ILE A 266 -3.80 -21.71 -15.09
N GLY A 267 -3.36 -20.54 -14.64
CA GLY A 267 -1.95 -20.19 -14.54
C GLY A 267 -1.16 -21.14 -13.63
N ARG A 268 -1.76 -21.63 -12.54
CA ARG A 268 -1.14 -22.65 -11.68
C ARG A 268 -1.09 -24.02 -12.35
N PHE A 269 -2.12 -24.41 -13.09
CA PHE A 269 -2.09 -25.66 -13.87
C PHE A 269 -1.06 -25.61 -15.01
N GLN A 270 -0.94 -24.48 -15.71
CA GLN A 270 0.08 -24.27 -16.74
C GLN A 270 1.49 -24.36 -16.13
N PHE A 271 1.71 -23.73 -14.98
CA PHE A 271 2.97 -23.84 -14.26
C PHE A 271 3.31 -25.29 -13.86
N LEU A 272 2.35 -26.03 -13.30
CA LEU A 272 2.58 -27.42 -12.87
C LEU A 272 2.79 -28.39 -14.04
N LEU A 273 1.97 -28.28 -15.09
CA LEU A 273 1.99 -29.22 -16.22
C LEU A 273 3.02 -28.85 -17.29
N GLY A 274 3.25 -27.56 -17.51
CA GLY A 274 4.20 -27.04 -18.49
C GLY A 274 5.59 -26.82 -17.90
N ASP A 275 5.74 -25.87 -16.98
CA ASP A 275 7.07 -25.47 -16.47
C ASP A 275 7.72 -26.54 -15.59
N TRP A 276 6.93 -27.23 -14.75
CA TRP A 276 7.45 -28.24 -13.83
C TRP A 276 7.54 -29.63 -14.47
N MET A 277 6.43 -30.16 -15.01
CA MET A 277 6.37 -31.54 -15.56
C MET A 277 6.66 -31.66 -17.07
N GLN A 278 6.68 -30.54 -17.82
CA GLN A 278 6.88 -30.48 -19.28
C GLN A 278 5.98 -31.41 -20.12
N LEU A 279 4.76 -31.69 -19.64
CA LEU A 279 3.79 -32.50 -20.37
C LEU A 279 3.07 -31.73 -21.47
N VAL A 280 2.97 -30.41 -21.31
CA VAL A 280 2.30 -29.51 -22.24
C VAL A 280 3.28 -28.39 -22.58
N LYS A 281 3.49 -28.13 -23.87
CA LYS A 281 4.25 -26.97 -24.36
C LYS A 281 3.38 -25.74 -24.43
#